data_AF-A0A438FIH5-F1
#
_entry.id   AF-A0A438FIH5-F1
#
_cell.length_a   1.000
_cell.length_b   1.000
_cell.length_c   1.000
_cell.angle_alpha   90.00
_cell.angle_beta   90.00
_cell.angle_gamma   90.00
#
_symmetry.space_group_name_H-M   'P 1'
#
loop_
_entity.id
_entity.type
_entity.pdbx_description
1 polymer ?
#
loop_
_entity_poly.entity_id
_entity_poly.type
_entity_poly.pdbx_seq_one_letter_code
_entity_poly.pdbx_strand_id
1 'polypeptide(L)'
;MHAICALAHVIGSKFGTLGYDAHCQSLKGYPSDSAAYNDPSTTSQRLPIIMHKTQKLKTKPALPALGRLIHSNDEDVLTDACWALSYLSDGTNDKVQAVIEAGVYPRLVELLLYSSPSVLIPALRMVGNIVTRDDIQTQCIINHQALLCLLNPLTNNHNKSIKKEACWTISNITASNKEQIRAVIEANIIGPLCSFASKC
;
A
#
# COMPACT_ATOMS: atom_id res chain seq x y z
N MET A 1 -22.14 14.02 -4.66
CA MET A 1 -20.78 14.34 -5.15
C MET A 1 -20.00 15.19 -4.13
N HIS A 2 -20.43 16.41 -3.78
CA HIS A 2 -19.71 17.26 -2.81
C HIS A 2 -19.47 16.61 -1.43
N ALA A 3 -20.43 15.85 -0.90
CA ALA A 3 -20.28 15.14 0.37
C ALA A 3 -19.22 14.02 0.34
N ILE A 4 -19.01 13.38 -0.82
CA ILE A 4 -18.04 12.29 -0.99
C ILE A 4 -16.63 12.86 -1.08
N CYS A 5 -16.43 13.95 -1.84
CA CYS A 5 -15.15 14.65 -1.88
C CYS A 5 -14.79 15.24 -0.50
N ALA A 6 -15.76 15.75 0.26
CA ALA A 6 -15.55 16.20 1.63
C ALA A 6 -15.18 15.04 2.57
N LEU A 7 -15.84 13.88 2.45
CA LEU A 7 -15.49 12.67 3.19
C LEU A 7 -14.07 12.19 2.84
N ALA A 8 -13.72 12.18 1.55
CA ALA A 8 -12.38 11.87 1.06
C ALA A 8 -11.32 12.82 1.63
N HIS A 9 -11.61 14.11 1.69
CA HIS A 9 -10.74 15.12 2.28
C HIS A 9 -10.59 14.96 3.81
N VAL A 10 -11.68 14.63 4.52
CA VAL A 10 -11.66 14.35 5.97
C VAL A 10 -10.91 13.04 6.29
N ILE A 11 -11.09 12.00 5.47
CA ILE A 11 -10.36 10.72 5.61
C ILE A 11 -8.89 10.93 5.24
N GLY A 12 -8.61 11.60 4.12
CA GLY A 12 -7.26 11.95 3.69
C GLY A 12 -6.52 12.84 4.68
N SER A 13 -7.18 13.78 5.36
CA SER A 13 -6.55 14.60 6.41
C SER A 13 -6.38 13.85 7.74
N LYS A 14 -7.32 12.97 8.12
CA LYS A 14 -7.21 12.15 9.34
C LYS A 14 -6.17 11.02 9.22
N PHE A 15 -5.89 10.54 8.01
CA PHE A 15 -5.08 9.34 7.78
C PHE A 15 -3.90 9.54 6.81
N GLY A 16 -3.81 10.67 6.12
CA GLY A 16 -2.87 10.94 5.01
C GLY A 16 -1.44 11.30 5.40
N THR A 17 -1.11 11.22 6.68
CA THR A 17 0.27 11.08 7.15
C THR A 17 0.23 10.15 8.35
N LEU A 18 0.36 8.84 8.11
CA LEU A 18 0.90 7.99 9.16
C LEU A 18 2.33 8.46 9.39
N GLY A 19 2.48 9.39 10.34
CA GLY A 19 3.74 9.82 10.89
C GLY A 19 4.50 8.60 11.37
N TYR A 20 5.49 8.17 10.60
CA TYR A 20 6.63 7.48 11.14
C TYR A 20 7.48 8.56 11.82
N ASP A 21 7.11 8.92 13.04
CA ASP A 21 7.91 9.81 13.89
C ASP A 21 9.26 9.15 14.16
N ALA A 22 10.30 9.86 13.74
CA ALA A 22 11.70 9.52 13.89
C ALA A 22 12.18 9.65 15.34
N HIS A 23 11.67 8.81 16.24
CA HIS A 23 12.20 8.72 17.60
C HIS A 23 12.60 7.28 17.95
N CYS A 24 13.85 6.95 17.63
CA CYS A 24 14.87 6.39 18.54
C CYS A 24 15.92 5.61 17.72
N GLN A 25 16.83 6.32 17.05
CA GLN A 25 18.11 5.78 16.61
C GLN A 25 19.12 6.02 17.73
N SER A 26 19.58 4.96 18.39
CA SER A 26 20.96 4.79 18.91
C SER A 26 20.99 3.75 20.03
N LEU A 27 21.60 2.59 19.78
CA LEU A 27 22.68 1.99 20.60
C LEU A 27 22.76 0.45 20.44
N LYS A 28 24.00 -0.01 20.17
CA LYS A 28 24.61 -1.33 20.47
C LYS A 28 24.54 -2.48 19.44
N GLY A 29 25.66 -2.65 18.72
CA GLY A 29 26.38 -3.94 18.53
C GLY A 29 25.62 -5.17 18.02
N TYR A 30 25.89 -5.56 16.76
CA TYR A 30 25.25 -6.67 16.05
C TYR A 30 25.67 -8.08 16.54
N PRO A 31 24.74 -9.05 16.68
CA PRO A 31 25.04 -10.46 16.99
C PRO A 31 25.07 -11.39 15.76
N SER A 32 25.73 -12.54 15.90
CA SER A 32 26.19 -13.43 14.82
C SER A 32 25.31 -14.66 14.54
N ASP A 33 24.17 -14.84 15.21
CA ASP A 33 23.39 -16.09 15.11
C ASP A 33 21.98 -15.90 14.52
N SER A 34 21.54 -16.87 13.72
CA SER A 34 20.32 -16.84 12.87
C SER A 34 18.99 -16.74 13.64
N ALA A 35 18.97 -17.05 14.94
CA ALA A 35 17.78 -16.91 15.77
C ALA A 35 17.40 -15.44 16.05
N ALA A 36 18.30 -14.48 15.82
CA ALA A 36 18.04 -13.06 16.03
C ALA A 36 17.12 -12.42 14.97
N TYR A 37 16.80 -13.13 13.88
CA TYR A 37 15.95 -12.63 12.79
C TYR A 37 14.45 -12.88 13.00
N ASN A 38 14.06 -13.59 14.06
CA ASN A 38 12.66 -13.94 14.35
C ASN A 38 11.94 -12.90 15.24
N ASP A 39 12.56 -11.74 15.52
CA ASP A 39 11.93 -10.63 16.23
C ASP A 39 11.37 -9.59 15.24
N PRO A 40 10.05 -9.30 15.22
CA PRO A 40 9.39 -8.34 14.34
C PRO A 40 9.97 -6.91 14.35
N SER A 41 10.82 -6.60 15.34
CA SER A 41 11.55 -5.33 15.41
C SER A 41 12.76 -5.25 14.46
N THR A 42 13.32 -6.37 14.01
CA THR A 42 14.64 -6.42 13.35
C THR A 42 14.57 -6.27 11.83
N THR A 43 13.54 -6.84 11.18
CA THR A 43 13.33 -6.73 9.72
C THR A 43 12.85 -5.34 9.33
N SER A 44 11.97 -4.75 10.15
CA SER A 44 11.46 -3.38 9.96
C SER A 44 12.52 -2.29 10.19
N GLN A 45 13.60 -2.58 10.95
CA GLN A 45 14.68 -1.62 11.23
C GLN A 45 15.81 -1.61 10.18
N ARG A 46 15.99 -2.70 9.41
CA ARG A 46 17.11 -2.80 8.45
C ARG A 46 16.79 -2.27 7.05
N LEU A 47 15.54 -2.35 6.60
CA LEU A 47 15.15 -1.90 5.25
C LEU A 47 15.16 -0.37 5.05
N PRO A 48 14.77 0.48 6.03
CA PRO A 48 14.88 1.93 5.87
C PRO A 48 16.33 2.42 5.77
N ILE A 49 17.28 1.73 6.43
CA ILE A 49 18.71 2.05 6.38
C ILE A 49 19.33 1.62 5.05
N ILE A 50 18.90 0.48 4.48
CA ILE A 50 19.26 0.08 3.12
C ILE A 50 18.71 1.10 2.12
N MET A 51 17.50 1.65 2.36
CA MET A 51 16.88 2.68 1.54
C MET A 51 17.57 4.04 1.58
N HIS A 52 17.94 4.53 2.76
CA HIS A 52 18.69 5.78 2.88
C HIS A 52 20.10 5.68 2.27
N LYS A 53 20.67 4.46 2.18
CA LYS A 53 21.89 4.17 1.41
C LYS A 53 21.63 3.84 -0.08
N THR A 54 20.39 3.64 -0.52
CA THR A 54 20.01 3.34 -1.91
C THR A 54 19.36 4.54 -2.62
N GLN A 55 20.00 5.71 -2.50
CA GLN A 55 20.01 6.67 -3.63
C GLN A 55 20.55 6.05 -4.95
N LYS A 56 21.02 4.79 -4.92
CA LYS A 56 21.63 4.04 -6.03
C LYS A 56 20.86 2.80 -6.51
N LEU A 57 19.67 2.47 -6.00
CA LEU A 57 18.89 1.41 -6.64
C LEU A 57 18.22 2.01 -7.89
N LYS A 58 18.77 1.72 -9.07
CA LYS A 58 18.05 2.01 -10.32
C LYS A 58 16.74 1.24 -10.24
N THR A 59 15.62 1.95 -10.29
CA THR A 59 14.27 1.40 -10.11
C THR A 59 13.95 0.35 -11.18
N LYS A 60 14.38 0.60 -12.42
CA LYS A 60 14.06 -0.26 -13.58
C LYS A 60 14.67 -1.67 -13.53
N PRO A 61 15.97 -1.88 -13.22
CA PRO A 61 16.56 -3.23 -13.16
C PRO A 61 15.98 -4.16 -12.09
N ALA A 62 15.45 -3.64 -10.99
CA ALA A 62 14.93 -4.46 -9.90
C ALA A 62 13.50 -4.99 -10.18
N LEU A 63 12.71 -4.27 -10.99
CA LEU A 63 11.31 -4.59 -11.24
C LEU A 63 11.06 -5.99 -11.81
N PRO A 64 11.83 -6.50 -12.79
CA PRO A 64 11.63 -7.86 -13.29
C PRO A 64 11.88 -8.94 -12.23
N ALA A 65 12.83 -8.71 -11.30
CA ALA A 65 13.09 -9.63 -10.21
C ALA A 65 11.96 -9.59 -9.19
N LEU A 66 11.57 -8.39 -8.74
CA LEU A 66 10.45 -8.20 -7.82
C LEU A 66 9.14 -8.74 -8.38
N GLY A 67 8.88 -8.58 -9.68
CA GLY A 67 7.71 -9.13 -10.36
C GLY A 67 7.65 -10.65 -10.33
N ARG A 68 8.79 -11.35 -10.25
CA ARG A 68 8.81 -12.80 -10.00
C ARG A 68 8.61 -13.13 -8.52
N LEU A 69 9.22 -12.36 -7.62
CA LEU A 69 9.17 -12.61 -6.17
C LEU A 69 7.77 -12.43 -5.57
N ILE A 70 6.92 -11.56 -6.12
CA ILE A 70 5.52 -11.42 -5.69
C ILE A 70 4.62 -12.63 -6.02
N HIS A 71 5.16 -13.63 -6.72
CA HIS A 71 4.54 -14.92 -6.95
C HIS A 71 5.14 -16.04 -6.08
N SER A 72 6.02 -15.69 -5.14
CA SER A 72 6.58 -16.65 -4.18
C SER A 72 5.49 -17.22 -3.27
N ASN A 73 5.63 -18.49 -2.92
CA ASN A 73 4.84 -19.14 -1.86
C ASN A 73 5.45 -18.95 -0.46
N ASP A 74 6.68 -18.44 -0.40
CA ASP A 74 7.35 -18.06 0.84
C ASP A 74 6.85 -16.66 1.25
N GLU A 75 6.20 -16.59 2.43
CA GLU A 75 5.57 -15.37 2.92
C GLU A 75 6.58 -14.27 3.26
N ASP A 76 7.79 -14.63 3.72
CA ASP A 76 8.83 -13.66 4.05
C ASP A 76 9.36 -13.01 2.76
N VAL A 77 9.62 -13.83 1.74
CA VAL A 77 10.01 -13.35 0.40
C VAL A 77 8.91 -12.47 -0.20
N LEU A 78 7.65 -12.89 -0.07
CA LEU A 78 6.50 -12.13 -0.57
C LEU A 78 6.36 -10.79 0.15
N THR A 79 6.54 -10.77 1.47
CA THR A 79 6.51 -9.57 2.31
C THR A 79 7.59 -8.58 1.90
N ASP A 80 8.85 -9.04 1.79
CA ASP A 80 9.97 -8.19 1.39
C ASP A 80 9.81 -7.64 -0.03
N ALA A 81 9.31 -8.45 -0.96
CA ALA A 81 9.03 -8.02 -2.32
C ALA A 81 7.94 -6.94 -2.37
N CYS A 82 6.86 -7.11 -1.61
CA CYS A 82 5.78 -6.12 -1.50
C CYS A 82 6.28 -4.81 -0.88
N TRP A 83 7.10 -4.85 0.17
CA TRP A 83 7.69 -3.66 0.75
C TRP A 83 8.58 -2.92 -0.25
N ALA A 84 9.47 -3.64 -0.94
CA ALA A 84 10.33 -3.05 -1.97
C ALA A 84 9.51 -2.35 -3.06
N LEU A 85 8.42 -2.97 -3.53
CA LEU A 85 7.55 -2.35 -4.54
C LEU A 85 6.77 -1.15 -3.99
N SER A 86 6.32 -1.19 -2.73
CA SER A 86 5.67 -0.05 -2.08
C SER A 86 6.58 1.17 -2.06
N TYR A 87 7.87 0.97 -1.77
CA TYR A 87 8.87 2.03 -1.79
C TYR A 87 9.24 2.52 -3.19
N LEU A 88 9.27 1.63 -4.17
CA LEU A 88 9.49 2.02 -5.57
C LEU A 88 8.32 2.85 -6.13
N SER A 89 7.10 2.59 -5.65
CA SER A 89 5.91 3.37 -5.99
C SER A 89 5.77 4.69 -5.20
N ASP A 90 6.56 4.87 -4.15
CA ASP A 90 6.60 6.10 -3.34
C ASP A 90 7.58 7.12 -3.93
N GLY A 91 7.18 7.74 -5.04
CA GLY A 91 8.00 8.76 -5.71
C GLY A 91 7.34 9.37 -6.94
N THR A 92 8.16 9.86 -7.87
CA THR A 92 7.70 10.56 -9.08
C THR A 92 6.83 9.67 -9.98
N ASN A 93 6.01 10.29 -10.82
CA ASN A 93 5.16 9.58 -11.80
C ASN A 93 5.96 8.60 -12.67
N ASP A 94 7.20 8.93 -13.05
CA ASP A 94 8.08 8.04 -13.82
C ASP A 94 8.37 6.71 -13.10
N LYS A 95 8.52 6.73 -11.77
CA LYS A 95 8.76 5.51 -10.98
C LYS A 95 7.52 4.65 -10.92
N VAL A 96 6.36 5.27 -10.69
CA VAL A 96 5.07 4.58 -10.70
C VAL A 96 4.75 4.03 -12.09
N GLN A 97 5.03 4.79 -13.14
CA GLN A 97 4.86 4.36 -14.52
C GLN A 97 5.73 3.14 -14.83
N ALA A 98 6.99 3.11 -14.37
CA ALA A 98 7.86 1.95 -14.52
C ALA A 98 7.29 0.70 -13.81
N VAL A 99 6.68 0.87 -12.64
CA VAL A 99 6.00 -0.22 -11.91
C VAL A 99 4.80 -0.74 -12.70
N ILE A 100 3.99 0.15 -13.30
CA ILE A 100 2.84 -0.23 -14.13
C ILE A 100 3.31 -0.98 -15.38
N GLU A 101 4.33 -0.45 -16.07
CA GLU A 101 4.95 -1.06 -17.26
C GLU A 101 5.58 -2.42 -16.97
N ALA A 102 6.08 -2.63 -15.74
CA ALA A 102 6.58 -3.93 -15.30
C ALA A 102 5.46 -4.96 -15.06
N GLY A 103 4.19 -4.57 -15.13
CA GLY A 103 3.04 -5.47 -15.04
C GLY A 103 2.87 -6.12 -13.67
N VAL A 104 3.42 -5.54 -12.60
CA VAL A 104 3.37 -6.14 -11.26
C VAL A 104 2.03 -5.89 -10.54
N TYR A 105 1.36 -4.79 -10.87
CA TYR A 105 0.17 -4.32 -10.15
C TYR A 105 -1.03 -5.29 -10.14
N PRO A 106 -1.31 -6.12 -11.17
CA PRO A 106 -2.45 -7.06 -11.11
C PRO A 106 -2.31 -8.04 -9.96
N ARG A 107 -1.11 -8.64 -9.81
CA ARG A 107 -0.82 -9.55 -8.71
C ARG A 107 -0.93 -8.86 -7.35
N LEU A 108 -0.53 -7.59 -7.25
CA LEU A 108 -0.64 -6.84 -6.00
C LEU A 108 -2.08 -6.51 -5.62
N VAL A 109 -2.97 -6.31 -6.60
CA VAL A 109 -4.40 -6.19 -6.34
C VAL A 109 -4.96 -7.51 -5.80
N GLU A 110 -4.52 -8.66 -6.32
CA GLU A 110 -4.90 -9.97 -5.74
C GLU A 110 -4.42 -10.13 -4.28
N LEU A 111 -3.22 -9.64 -3.97
CA LEU A 111 -2.64 -9.68 -2.61
C LEU A 111 -3.41 -8.82 -1.60
N LEU A 112 -4.32 -7.94 -2.03
CA LEU A 112 -5.25 -7.25 -1.12
C LEU A 112 -6.25 -8.19 -0.44
N LEU A 113 -6.39 -9.41 -0.94
CA LEU A 113 -7.19 -10.47 -0.33
C LEU A 113 -6.34 -11.44 0.51
N TYR A 114 -5.04 -11.21 0.62
CA TYR A 114 -4.14 -12.07 1.39
C TYR A 114 -4.45 -12.01 2.88
N SER A 115 -4.46 -13.18 3.54
CA SER A 115 -4.88 -13.27 4.95
C SER A 115 -3.88 -12.65 5.91
N SER A 116 -2.59 -12.69 5.56
CA SER A 116 -1.51 -12.23 6.44
C SER A 116 -1.33 -10.71 6.38
N PRO A 117 -1.40 -10.00 7.53
CA PRO A 117 -1.18 -8.56 7.59
C PRO A 117 0.19 -8.10 7.09
N SER A 118 1.23 -8.93 7.24
CA SER A 118 2.61 -8.65 6.79
C SER A 118 2.69 -8.42 5.29
N VAL A 119 1.86 -9.12 4.51
CA VAL A 119 1.76 -8.95 3.04
C VAL A 119 0.70 -7.90 2.68
N LEU A 120 -0.43 -7.90 3.39
CA LEU A 120 -1.58 -7.03 3.06
C LEU A 120 -1.24 -5.54 3.21
N ILE A 121 -0.51 -5.15 4.27
CA ILE A 121 -0.16 -3.73 4.52
C ILE A 121 0.70 -3.15 3.40
N PRO A 122 1.84 -3.74 3.00
CA PRO A 122 2.64 -3.18 1.90
C PRO A 122 1.93 -3.25 0.55
N ALA A 123 1.07 -4.25 0.31
CA ALA A 123 0.23 -4.30 -0.89
C ALA A 123 -0.76 -3.12 -0.95
N LEU A 124 -1.48 -2.85 0.16
CA LEU A 124 -2.36 -1.68 0.28
C LEU A 124 -1.60 -0.38 0.07
N ARG A 125 -0.43 -0.24 0.70
CA ARG A 125 0.39 0.96 0.58
C ARG A 125 0.78 1.23 -0.88
N MET A 126 1.22 0.20 -1.57
CA MET A 126 1.62 0.32 -2.96
C MET A 126 0.42 0.71 -3.86
N VAL A 127 -0.73 0.05 -3.70
CA VAL A 127 -1.93 0.38 -4.47
C VAL A 127 -2.34 1.83 -4.19
N GLY A 128 -2.33 2.26 -2.93
CA GLY A 128 -2.56 3.64 -2.52
C GLY A 128 -1.61 4.65 -3.15
N ASN A 129 -0.32 4.32 -3.27
CA ASN A 129 0.68 5.16 -3.93
C ASN A 129 0.38 5.32 -5.44
N ILE A 130 -0.06 4.26 -6.12
CA ILE A 130 -0.40 4.31 -7.55
C ILE A 130 -1.63 5.20 -7.78
N VAL A 131 -2.69 5.02 -7.00
CA VAL A 131 -3.95 5.77 -7.16
C VAL A 131 -3.86 7.24 -6.72
N THR A 132 -2.71 7.68 -6.19
CA THR A 132 -2.47 9.08 -5.80
C THR A 132 -2.01 9.95 -6.98
N ARG A 133 -1.61 9.35 -8.11
CA ARG A 133 -0.84 10.06 -9.16
C ARG A 133 -1.72 10.77 -10.17
N ASP A 134 -2.41 10.00 -11.01
CA ASP A 134 -3.27 10.52 -12.06
C ASP A 134 -4.45 9.59 -12.33
N ASP A 135 -5.46 10.14 -12.99
CA ASP A 135 -6.71 9.46 -13.29
C ASP A 135 -6.50 8.21 -14.17
N ILE A 136 -5.51 8.20 -15.07
CA ILE A 136 -5.25 7.06 -15.96
C ILE A 136 -4.72 5.89 -15.14
N GLN A 137 -3.72 6.13 -14.30
CA GLN A 137 -3.14 5.13 -13.41
C GLN A 137 -4.16 4.61 -12.39
N THR A 138 -4.98 5.49 -11.82
CA THR A 138 -6.08 5.09 -10.94
C THR A 138 -7.09 4.21 -11.66
N GLN A 139 -7.43 4.52 -12.91
CA GLN A 139 -8.34 3.70 -13.71
C GLN A 139 -7.76 2.31 -13.99
N CYS A 140 -6.45 2.18 -14.24
CA CYS A 140 -5.79 0.88 -14.41
C CYS A 140 -5.99 -0.03 -13.19
N ILE A 141 -5.89 0.53 -11.99
CA ILE A 141 -6.11 -0.19 -10.73
C ILE A 141 -7.58 -0.58 -10.56
N ILE A 142 -8.53 0.34 -10.82
CA ILE A 142 -9.97 0.07 -10.73
C ILE A 142 -10.37 -1.07 -11.69
N ASN A 143 -9.85 -1.06 -12.92
CA ASN A 143 -10.14 -2.07 -13.94
C ASN A 143 -9.71 -3.50 -13.52
N HIS A 144 -8.80 -3.63 -12.56
CA HIS A 144 -8.36 -4.90 -12.00
C HIS A 144 -9.11 -5.29 -10.72
N GLN A 145 -10.35 -4.81 -10.55
CA GLN A 145 -11.24 -5.16 -9.44
C GLN A 145 -10.76 -4.71 -8.06
N ALA A 146 -9.83 -3.73 -7.99
CA ALA A 146 -9.27 -3.26 -6.73
C ALA A 146 -10.34 -2.77 -5.74
N LEU A 147 -11.45 -2.20 -6.22
CA LEU A 147 -12.57 -1.76 -5.37
C LEU A 147 -13.21 -2.93 -4.61
N LEU A 148 -13.39 -4.09 -5.25
CA LEU A 148 -13.91 -5.29 -4.59
C LEU A 148 -12.91 -5.80 -3.55
N CYS A 149 -11.63 -5.77 -3.87
CA CYS A 149 -10.57 -6.18 -2.95
C CYS A 149 -10.42 -5.24 -1.74
N LEU A 150 -10.62 -3.93 -1.94
CA LEU A 150 -10.58 -2.90 -0.88
C LEU A 150 -11.81 -2.92 0.03
N LEU A 151 -12.93 -3.51 -0.42
CA LEU A 151 -14.11 -3.71 0.43
C LEU A 151 -13.83 -4.72 1.55
N ASN A 152 -13.09 -5.78 1.25
CA ASN A 152 -12.73 -6.85 2.18
C ASN A 152 -12.12 -6.35 3.50
N PRO A 153 -11.05 -5.52 3.52
CA PRO A 153 -10.48 -5.01 4.75
C PRO A 153 -11.44 -4.11 5.55
N LEU A 154 -12.41 -3.45 4.90
CA LEU A 154 -13.39 -2.59 5.57
C LEU A 154 -14.50 -3.39 6.27
N THR A 155 -15.01 -4.44 5.63
CA THR A 155 -16.15 -5.23 6.11
C THR A 155 -15.76 -6.31 7.10
N ASN A 156 -14.55 -6.87 6.99
CA ASN A 156 -14.08 -7.93 7.87
C ASN A 156 -13.40 -7.41 9.16
N ASN A 157 -13.17 -8.31 10.11
CA ASN A 157 -12.51 -8.05 11.39
C ASN A 157 -10.99 -7.89 11.24
N HIS A 158 -10.55 -6.97 10.39
CA HIS A 158 -9.15 -6.55 10.33
C HIS A 158 -8.83 -5.52 11.42
N ASN A 159 -7.54 -5.45 11.78
CA ASN A 159 -7.04 -4.47 12.73
C ASN A 159 -7.21 -3.03 12.20
N LYS A 160 -7.13 -2.05 13.10
CA LYS A 160 -7.32 -0.63 12.77
C LYS A 160 -6.30 -0.12 11.74
N SER A 161 -5.09 -0.68 11.72
CA SER A 161 -4.03 -0.26 10.78
C SER A 161 -4.38 -0.59 9.33
N ILE A 162 -4.79 -1.83 9.06
CA ILE A 162 -5.24 -2.29 7.74
C ILE A 162 -6.43 -1.45 7.25
N LYS A 163 -7.41 -1.21 8.12
CA LYS A 163 -8.58 -0.38 7.78
C LYS A 163 -8.18 1.05 7.43
N LYS A 164 -7.19 1.64 8.13
CA LYS A 164 -6.68 2.97 7.80
C LYS A 164 -6.05 3.02 6.40
N GLU A 165 -5.20 2.05 6.05
CA GLU A 165 -4.56 1.99 4.72
C GLU A 165 -5.60 1.81 3.59
N ALA A 166 -6.59 0.95 3.81
CA ALA A 166 -7.69 0.76 2.85
C ALA A 166 -8.51 2.05 2.69
N CYS A 167 -8.87 2.70 3.79
CA CYS A 167 -9.57 4.00 3.78
C CYS A 167 -8.77 5.08 3.06
N TRP A 168 -7.46 5.16 3.31
CA TRP A 168 -6.57 6.10 2.64
C TRP A 168 -6.54 5.84 1.12
N THR A 169 -6.37 4.60 0.70
CA THR A 169 -6.41 4.20 -0.72
C THR A 169 -7.73 4.59 -1.39
N ILE A 170 -8.87 4.28 -0.75
CA ILE A 170 -10.20 4.63 -1.26
C ILE A 170 -10.36 6.16 -1.34
N SER A 171 -9.85 6.91 -0.35
CA SER A 171 -9.94 8.37 -0.36
C SER A 171 -9.24 8.98 -1.56
N ASN A 172 -8.07 8.44 -1.95
CA ASN A 172 -7.34 8.87 -3.14
C ASN A 172 -8.13 8.56 -4.42
N ILE A 173 -8.75 7.38 -4.53
CA ILE A 173 -9.61 7.05 -5.67
C ILE A 173 -10.81 8.01 -5.77
N THR A 174 -11.43 8.34 -4.64
CA THR A 174 -12.58 9.28 -4.61
C THR A 174 -12.19 10.75 -4.81
N ALA A 175 -10.90 11.08 -4.78
CA ALA A 175 -10.39 12.41 -5.08
C ALA A 175 -10.13 12.64 -6.58
N SER A 176 -10.34 11.62 -7.42
CA SER A 176 -10.19 11.69 -8.88
C SER A 176 -11.50 12.15 -9.57
N ASN A 177 -11.68 11.80 -10.84
CA ASN A 177 -12.81 12.21 -11.67
C ASN A 177 -14.14 11.54 -11.29
N LYS A 178 -15.21 12.00 -11.94
CA LYS A 178 -16.59 11.61 -11.63
C LYS A 178 -16.85 10.13 -11.92
N GLU A 179 -16.21 9.59 -12.96
CA GLU A 179 -16.33 8.20 -13.38
C GLU A 179 -15.76 7.26 -12.31
N GLN A 180 -14.62 7.63 -11.72
CA GLN A 180 -13.99 6.85 -10.64
C GLN A 180 -14.76 6.95 -9.33
N ILE A 181 -15.26 8.14 -8.99
CA ILE A 181 -16.19 8.31 -7.85
C ILE A 181 -17.42 7.42 -8.03
N ARG A 182 -17.98 7.37 -9.24
CA ARG A 182 -19.13 6.52 -9.55
C ARG A 182 -18.82 5.04 -9.37
N ALA A 183 -17.64 4.59 -9.80
CA ALA A 183 -17.21 3.21 -9.59
C ALA A 183 -17.15 2.84 -8.09
N VAL A 184 -16.68 3.75 -7.23
CA VAL A 184 -16.67 3.54 -5.76
C VAL A 184 -18.08 3.42 -5.18
N ILE A 185 -19.03 4.21 -5.69
CA ILE A 185 -20.45 4.15 -5.28
C ILE A 185 -21.05 2.81 -5.71
N GLU A 186 -20.84 2.41 -6.96
CA GLU A 186 -21.36 1.15 -7.53
C GLU A 186 -20.76 -0.07 -6.84
N ALA A 187 -19.54 0.02 -6.30
CA ALA A 187 -18.91 -1.00 -5.48
C ALA A 187 -19.45 -1.10 -4.03
N ASN A 188 -20.44 -0.29 -3.63
CA ASN A 188 -21.05 -0.27 -2.29
C ASN A 188 -20.07 0.01 -1.14
N ILE A 189 -18.96 0.71 -1.41
CA ILE A 189 -17.90 0.97 -0.42
C ILE A 189 -18.27 2.09 0.56
N ILE A 190 -19.15 3.02 0.17
CA ILE A 190 -19.46 4.23 0.94
C ILE A 190 -20.02 3.92 2.33
N GLY A 191 -20.90 2.92 2.45
CA GLY A 191 -21.48 2.52 3.74
C GLY A 191 -20.43 2.03 4.75
N PRO A 192 -19.64 1.00 4.42
CA PRO A 192 -18.53 0.53 5.25
C PRO A 192 -17.51 1.62 5.58
N LEU A 193 -17.18 2.48 4.62
CA LEU A 193 -16.26 3.59 4.79
C LEU A 193 -16.76 4.58 5.87
N CYS A 194 -18.02 5.02 5.77
CA CYS A 194 -18.65 5.89 6.76
C CYS A 194 -18.76 5.24 8.14
N SER A 195 -19.07 3.94 8.20
CA SER A 195 -19.16 3.18 9.46
C SER A 195 -17.83 3.12 10.20
N PHE A 196 -16.71 3.03 9.47
CA PHE A 196 -15.37 3.09 10.08
C PHE A 196 -14.99 4.51 10.47
N ALA A 197 -15.24 5.49 9.61
CA ALA A 197 -14.89 6.89 9.83
C ALA A 197 -15.60 7.50 11.05
N SER A 198 -16.84 7.08 11.34
CA SER A 198 -17.60 7.54 12.52
C SER A 198 -17.09 6.99 13.85
N LYS A 199 -16.27 5.94 13.83
CA LYS A 199 -15.69 5.28 15.02
C LYS A 199 -14.26 5.74 15.33
N CYS A 200 -13.72 6.67 14.54
CA CYS A 200 -12.34 7.18 14.65
C CYS A 200 -12.30 8.65 15.04
#